data_AF-A0A644SYU6-F1
#
_entry.id   AF-A0A644SYU6-F1
#
_cell.length_a   1.000
_cell.length_b   1.000
_cell.length_c   1.000
_cell.angle_alpha   90.00
_cell.angle_beta   90.00
_cell.angle_gamma   90.00
#
_symmetry.space_group_name_H-M   'P 1'
#
loop_
_entity.id
_entity.type
_entity.pdbx_description
1 polymer ?
#
loop_
_entity_poly.entity_id
_entity_poly.type
_entity_poly.pdbx_seq_one_letter_code
_entity_poly.pdbx_strand_id
1 'polypeptide(L)'
;MNPQLSGIFSQLKEPLFAGLATSAFSVLFGLHSADVILASGGSALGWAVLQAMPQSGSPAFATFFAALAAGLYAEIAARVRRRPATLYMIASIIPLVPGGGMYYTMLSSLEGSTYRSVELGLSTIMTAFAIAAGLAISNVLARMVFSSTIYSILKKRKIFQKPDKL
;
A
#
# COMPACT_ATOMS: atom_id res chain seq x y z
N MET A 1 17.09 -23.59 -18.20
CA MET A 1 16.59 -23.29 -16.83
C MET A 1 15.18 -23.86 -16.75
N ASN A 2 14.83 -24.62 -15.70
CA ASN A 2 13.51 -25.27 -15.61
C ASN A 2 12.41 -24.18 -15.50
N PRO A 3 11.46 -24.10 -16.46
CA PRO A 3 10.47 -23.02 -16.53
C PRO A 3 9.57 -22.92 -15.28
N GLN A 4 9.36 -24.02 -14.57
CA GLN A 4 8.61 -24.05 -13.32
C GLN A 4 9.39 -23.39 -12.17
N LEU A 5 10.70 -23.61 -12.09
CA LEU A 5 11.55 -22.99 -11.06
C LEU A 5 11.58 -21.46 -11.27
N SER A 6 11.77 -21.00 -12.51
CA SER A 6 11.83 -19.57 -12.82
C SER A 6 10.53 -18.82 -12.47
N GLY A 7 9.37 -19.46 -12.61
CA GLY A 7 8.08 -18.88 -12.25
C GLY A 7 7.90 -18.69 -10.73
N ILE A 8 8.36 -19.66 -9.93
CA ILE A 8 8.32 -19.54 -8.46
C ILE A 8 9.28 -18.46 -7.97
N PHE A 9 10.50 -18.42 -8.54
CA PHE A 9 11.46 -17.36 -8.21
C PHE A 9 10.93 -15.98 -8.57
N SER A 10 10.19 -15.84 -9.69
CA SER A 10 9.63 -14.55 -10.06
C SER A 10 8.53 -14.07 -9.11
N GLN A 11 7.67 -14.98 -8.64
CA GLN A 11 6.61 -14.62 -7.70
C GLN A 11 7.15 -14.11 -6.35
N LEU A 12 8.28 -14.66 -5.88
CA LEU A 12 8.89 -14.28 -4.60
C LEU A 12 9.87 -13.11 -4.70
N LYS A 13 10.56 -12.93 -5.84
CA LYS A 13 11.59 -11.88 -5.98
C LYS A 13 11.00 -10.48 -5.88
N GLU A 14 9.88 -10.23 -6.56
CA GLU A 14 9.37 -8.87 -6.73
C GLU A 14 8.76 -8.28 -5.45
N PRO A 15 7.97 -9.03 -4.66
CA PRO A 15 7.50 -8.58 -3.35
C PRO A 15 8.65 -8.28 -2.40
N LEU A 16 9.73 -9.08 -2.46
CA LEU A 16 10.93 -8.85 -1.67
C LEU A 16 11.62 -7.54 -2.07
N PHE A 17 11.80 -7.29 -3.36
CA PHE A 17 12.36 -6.02 -3.85
C PHE A 17 11.47 -4.82 -3.50
N ALA A 18 10.15 -4.96 -3.58
CA ALA A 18 9.20 -3.92 -3.15
C ALA A 18 9.36 -3.62 -1.65
N GLY A 19 9.47 -4.66 -0.83
CA GLY A 19 9.75 -4.54 0.60
C GLY A 19 11.10 -3.87 0.89
N LEU A 20 12.16 -4.22 0.14
CA LEU A 20 13.49 -3.60 0.28
C LEU A 20 13.51 -2.13 -0.16
N ALA A 21 12.84 -1.79 -1.25
CA ALA A 21 12.68 -0.39 -1.67
C ALA A 21 11.95 0.41 -0.57
N THR A 22 10.88 -0.16 -0.03
CA THR A 22 10.12 0.46 1.06
C THR A 22 10.94 0.59 2.34
N SER A 23 11.80 -0.38 2.68
CA SER A 23 12.64 -0.30 3.87
C SER A 23 13.63 0.85 3.77
N ALA A 24 14.27 1.03 2.61
CA ALA A 24 15.17 2.14 2.33
C ALA A 24 14.45 3.49 2.47
N PHE A 25 13.28 3.64 1.81
CA PHE A 25 12.48 4.86 1.94
C PHE A 25 11.99 5.10 3.37
N SER A 26 11.59 4.06 4.09
CA SER A 26 11.12 4.17 5.47
C SER A 26 12.22 4.68 6.41
N VAL A 27 13.47 4.24 6.21
CA VAL A 27 14.62 4.78 6.94
C VAL A 27 14.87 6.25 6.57
N LEU A 28 14.78 6.60 5.28
CA LEU A 28 14.90 8.00 4.83
C LEU A 28 13.82 8.91 5.44
N PHE A 29 12.60 8.41 5.64
CA PHE A 29 11.50 9.13 6.30
C PHE A 29 11.53 9.03 7.84
N GLY A 30 12.58 8.46 8.44
CA GLY A 30 12.77 8.44 9.89
C GLY A 30 11.84 7.48 10.65
N LEU A 31 11.36 6.40 10.02
CA LEU A 31 10.60 5.37 10.72
C LEU A 31 11.50 4.61 11.71
N HIS A 32 10.95 4.24 12.86
CA HIS A 32 11.68 3.44 13.84
C HIS A 32 11.89 2.02 13.27
N SER A 33 12.97 1.33 13.66
CA SER A 33 13.38 0.06 13.04
C SER A 33 12.29 -1.01 12.99
N ALA A 34 11.46 -1.11 14.03
CA ALA A 34 10.33 -2.05 14.05
C ALA A 34 9.19 -1.63 13.10
N ASP A 35 8.99 -0.34 12.88
CA ASP A 35 7.97 0.19 11.97
C ASP A 35 8.40 0.06 10.51
N VAL A 36 9.72 0.12 10.23
CA VAL A 36 10.31 -0.16 8.91
C VAL A 36 9.96 -1.58 8.44
N ILE A 37 10.11 -2.58 9.30
CA ILE A 37 9.81 -3.98 8.96
C ILE A 37 8.33 -4.15 8.62
N LEU A 38 7.44 -3.56 9.42
CA LEU A 38 6.01 -3.61 9.17
C LEU A 38 5.63 -2.88 7.87
N ALA A 39 6.13 -1.67 7.66
CA ALA A 39 5.89 -0.92 6.42
C ALA A 39 6.33 -1.70 5.17
N SER A 40 7.50 -2.36 5.25
CA SER A 40 8.04 -3.20 4.18
C SER A 40 7.16 -4.42 3.90
N GLY A 41 6.61 -5.03 4.95
CA GLY A 41 5.63 -6.12 4.83
C GLY A 41 4.37 -5.70 4.07
N GLY A 42 3.85 -4.50 4.33
CA GLY A 42 2.68 -3.99 3.61
C GLY A 42 2.95 -3.76 2.11
N SER A 43 4.16 -3.33 1.76
CA SER A 43 4.56 -3.19 0.36
C SER A 43 4.73 -4.54 -0.33
N ALA A 44 5.39 -5.49 0.33
CA ALA A 44 5.52 -6.85 -0.20
C ALA A 44 4.13 -7.49 -0.44
N LEU A 45 3.19 -7.31 0.49
CA LEU A 45 1.82 -7.78 0.32
C LEU A 45 1.10 -7.09 -0.85
N GLY A 46 1.20 -5.76 -0.96
CA GLY A 46 0.62 -5.03 -2.08
C GLY A 46 1.15 -5.54 -3.43
N TRP A 47 2.46 -5.75 -3.54
CA TRP A 47 3.08 -6.28 -4.76
C TRP A 47 2.71 -7.74 -5.03
N ALA A 48 2.59 -8.56 -3.99
CA ALA A 48 2.13 -9.94 -4.14
C ALA A 48 0.70 -10.01 -4.68
N VAL A 49 -0.20 -9.14 -4.17
CA VAL A 49 -1.57 -9.03 -4.69
C VAL A 49 -1.56 -8.52 -6.13
N LEU A 50 -0.72 -7.54 -6.46
CA LEU A 50 -0.59 -7.03 -7.83
C LEU A 50 -0.21 -8.14 -8.82
N GLN A 51 0.78 -8.97 -8.48
CA GLN A 51 1.21 -10.08 -9.34
C GLN A 51 0.20 -11.22 -9.43
N ALA A 52 -0.60 -11.43 -8.37
CA ALA A 52 -1.65 -12.46 -8.36
C ALA A 52 -2.84 -12.10 -9.27
N MET A 53 -2.98 -10.83 -9.64
CA MET A 53 -4.05 -10.40 -10.54
C MET A 53 -3.79 -10.84 -11.99
N PRO A 54 -4.83 -11.21 -12.76
CA PRO A 54 -4.67 -11.61 -14.15
C PRO A 54 -4.09 -10.47 -15.01
N GLN A 55 -3.09 -10.80 -15.82
CA GLN A 55 -2.44 -9.86 -16.74
C GLN A 55 -3.34 -9.42 -17.91
N SER A 56 -4.45 -10.13 -18.14
CA SER A 56 -5.47 -9.77 -19.13
C SER A 56 -6.44 -8.68 -18.64
N GLY A 57 -6.38 -8.32 -17.35
CA GLY A 57 -7.21 -7.26 -16.77
C GLY A 57 -6.62 -5.86 -16.96
N SER A 58 -7.40 -4.84 -16.58
CA SER A 58 -6.90 -3.46 -16.56
C SER A 58 -5.82 -3.30 -15.47
N PRO A 59 -4.66 -2.69 -15.78
CA PRO A 59 -3.61 -2.42 -14.79
C PRO A 59 -4.14 -1.65 -13.57
N ALA A 60 -5.02 -0.67 -13.80
CA ALA A 60 -5.65 0.10 -12.74
C ALA A 60 -6.47 -0.78 -11.80
N PHE A 61 -7.19 -1.78 -12.32
CA PHE A 61 -7.97 -2.70 -11.49
C PHE A 61 -7.09 -3.59 -10.62
N ALA A 62 -5.96 -4.08 -11.16
CA ALA A 62 -5.00 -4.84 -10.38
C ALA A 62 -4.35 -3.99 -9.27
N THR A 63 -3.95 -2.76 -9.60
CA THR A 63 -3.39 -1.80 -8.64
C THR A 63 -4.40 -1.39 -7.57
N PHE A 64 -5.69 -1.29 -7.90
CA PHE A 64 -6.74 -1.04 -6.91
C PHE A 64 -6.75 -2.10 -5.80
N PHE A 65 -6.74 -3.39 -6.14
CA PHE A 65 -6.71 -4.46 -5.13
C PHE A 65 -5.39 -4.52 -4.38
N ALA A 66 -4.27 -4.25 -5.05
CA ALA A 66 -2.97 -4.14 -4.41
C ALA A 66 -2.95 -3.03 -3.34
N ALA A 67 -3.46 -1.84 -3.68
CA ALA A 67 -3.56 -0.71 -2.76
C ALA A 67 -4.56 -0.97 -1.63
N LEU A 68 -5.71 -1.61 -1.92
CA LEU A 68 -6.69 -2.02 -0.92
C LEU A 68 -6.07 -2.96 0.11
N ALA A 69 -5.32 -3.97 -0.34
CA ALA A 69 -4.64 -4.92 0.53
C ALA A 69 -3.54 -4.25 1.38
N ALA A 70 -2.71 -3.39 0.77
CA ALA A 70 -1.68 -2.63 1.46
C ALA A 70 -2.29 -1.69 2.52
N GLY A 71 -3.41 -1.03 2.21
CA GLY A 71 -4.13 -0.15 3.14
C GLY A 71 -4.75 -0.90 4.31
N LEU A 72 -5.39 -2.05 4.07
CA LEU A 72 -5.92 -2.90 5.15
C LEU A 72 -4.81 -3.43 6.05
N TYR A 73 -3.68 -3.83 5.47
CA TYR A 73 -2.50 -4.24 6.23
C TYR A 73 -1.97 -3.09 7.10
N ALA A 74 -1.86 -1.88 6.53
CA ALA A 74 -1.39 -0.70 7.24
C ALA A 74 -2.28 -0.35 8.46
N GLU A 75 -3.60 -0.49 8.32
CA GLU A 75 -4.55 -0.34 9.42
C GLU A 75 -4.31 -1.36 10.54
N ILE A 76 -4.05 -2.63 10.20
CA ILE A 76 -3.72 -3.68 11.17
C ILE A 76 -2.40 -3.34 11.88
N ALA A 77 -1.34 -3.03 11.13
CA ALA A 77 -0.03 -2.69 11.66
C ALA A 77 -0.07 -1.49 12.63
N ALA A 78 -0.86 -0.47 12.30
CA ALA A 78 -1.07 0.70 13.16
C ALA A 78 -1.71 0.37 14.50
N ARG A 79 -2.62 -0.60 14.55
CA ARG A 79 -3.24 -1.04 15.82
C ARG A 79 -2.26 -1.84 16.67
N VAL A 80 -1.45 -2.68 16.04
CA VAL A 80 -0.39 -3.45 16.73
C VAL A 80 0.63 -2.51 17.37
N ARG A 81 1.06 -1.47 16.65
CA ARG A 81 2.11 -0.54 17.09
C ARG A 81 1.61 0.73 17.78
N ARG A 82 0.29 0.97 17.80
CA ARG A 82 -0.35 2.19 18.30
C ARG A 82 0.23 3.46 17.67
N ARG A 83 0.43 3.42 16.35
CA ARG A 83 0.90 4.55 15.53
C ARG A 83 -0.17 4.92 14.50
N PRO A 84 -0.15 6.13 13.92
CA PRO A 84 -1.10 6.52 12.88
C PRO A 84 -1.05 5.55 11.68
N ALA A 85 -2.20 5.07 11.20
CA ALA A 85 -2.27 4.16 10.04
C ALA A 85 -1.66 4.75 8.77
N THR A 86 -1.77 6.07 8.59
CA THR A 86 -1.18 6.82 7.48
C THR A 86 0.34 6.61 7.35
N LEU A 87 1.06 6.39 8.47
CA LEU A 87 2.50 6.12 8.45
C LEU A 87 2.81 4.84 7.66
N TYR A 88 2.07 3.76 7.93
CA TYR A 88 2.25 2.50 7.21
C TYR A 88 1.65 2.55 5.81
N MET A 89 0.50 3.23 5.62
CA MET A 89 -0.12 3.35 4.29
C MET A 89 0.81 4.03 3.29
N ILE A 90 1.35 5.21 3.65
CA ILE A 90 2.23 5.97 2.76
C ILE A 90 3.46 5.15 2.40
N ALA A 91 4.11 4.51 3.38
CA ALA A 91 5.30 3.72 3.13
C ALA A 91 5.01 2.50 2.25
N SER A 92 3.92 1.77 2.52
CA SER A 92 3.59 0.52 1.81
C SER A 92 3.21 0.73 0.35
N ILE A 93 2.66 1.89 -0.03
CA ILE A 93 2.29 2.16 -1.43
C ILE A 93 3.43 2.70 -2.30
N ILE A 94 4.60 3.03 -1.73
CA ILE A 94 5.71 3.66 -2.48
C ILE A 94 6.01 2.91 -3.79
N PRO A 95 6.17 1.58 -3.81
CA PRO A 95 6.47 0.87 -5.05
C PRO A 95 5.28 0.81 -6.02
N LEU A 96 4.04 0.89 -5.52
CA LEU A 96 2.84 0.82 -6.36
C LEU A 96 2.61 2.13 -7.15
N VAL A 97 3.19 3.25 -6.71
CA VAL A 97 3.02 4.55 -7.37
C VAL A 97 3.60 4.48 -8.79
N PRO A 98 2.87 4.92 -9.83
CA PRO A 98 3.29 4.80 -11.23
C PRO A 98 4.34 5.85 -11.63
N GLY A 99 5.51 5.82 -10.96
CA GLY A 99 6.68 6.68 -11.25
C GLY A 99 7.15 6.58 -12.70
N GLY A 100 7.29 5.35 -13.21
CA GLY A 100 7.66 5.10 -14.60
C GLY A 100 6.61 5.64 -15.58
N GLY A 101 5.32 5.46 -15.29
CA GLY A 101 4.24 5.99 -16.12
C GLY A 101 4.30 7.52 -16.26
N MET A 102 4.54 8.22 -15.14
CA MET A 102 4.76 9.68 -15.15
C MET A 102 5.97 10.07 -16.00
N TYR A 103 7.11 9.40 -15.80
CA TYR A 103 8.33 9.66 -16.57
C TYR A 103 8.14 9.44 -18.08
N TYR A 104 7.55 8.30 -18.47
CA TYR A 104 7.35 7.98 -19.88
C TYR A 104 6.31 8.88 -20.54
N THR A 105 5.29 9.33 -19.80
CA THR A 105 4.33 10.32 -20.29
C THR A 105 5.05 11.62 -20.64
N MET A 106 5.86 12.16 -19.72
CA MET A 106 6.66 13.36 -19.95
C MET A 106 7.61 13.17 -21.14
N LEU A 107 8.33 12.05 -21.19
CA LEU A 107 9.28 11.73 -22.27
C LEU A 107 8.58 11.74 -23.63
N SER A 108 7.45 11.02 -23.76
CA SER A 108 6.71 10.96 -25.03
C SER A 108 6.17 12.32 -25.48
N SER A 109 5.90 13.22 -24.53
CA SER A 109 5.44 14.58 -24.82
C SER A 109 6.57 15.45 -25.36
N LEU A 110 7.78 15.29 -24.83
CA LEU A 110 8.98 15.98 -25.31
C LEU A 110 9.42 15.46 -26.69
N GLU A 111 9.19 14.18 -26.96
CA GLU A 111 9.44 13.55 -28.26
C GLU A 111 8.40 13.91 -29.34
N GLY A 112 7.38 14.71 -29.01
CA GLY A 112 6.34 15.15 -29.94
C GLY A 112 5.26 14.11 -30.23
N SER A 113 5.27 12.96 -29.54
CA SER A 113 4.28 11.90 -29.71
C SER A 113 3.02 12.17 -28.88
N THR A 114 2.16 13.07 -29.36
CA THR A 114 0.95 13.50 -28.63
C THR A 114 0.02 12.32 -28.29
N TYR A 115 -0.23 11.41 -29.24
CA TYR A 115 -1.11 10.26 -29.01
C TYR A 115 -0.60 9.36 -27.89
N ARG A 116 0.68 8.97 -27.94
CA ARG A 116 1.32 8.14 -26.91
C ARG A 116 1.37 8.83 -25.55
N SER A 117 1.59 10.14 -25.54
CA SER A 117 1.59 10.95 -24.32
C SER A 117 0.24 10.92 -23.62
N VAL A 118 -0.85 11.09 -24.38
CA VAL A 118 -2.20 11.02 -23.84
C VAL A 118 -2.52 9.62 -23.34
N GLU A 119 -2.16 8.57 -24.10
CA GLU A 119 -2.38 7.18 -23.70
C GLU A 119 -1.66 6.82 -22.38
N LEU A 120 -0.36 7.11 -22.29
CA LEU A 120 0.44 6.88 -21.08
C LEU A 120 -0.03 7.73 -19.91
N GLY A 121 -0.39 8.99 -20.17
CA GLY A 121 -0.90 9.92 -19.17
C GLY A 121 -2.21 9.44 -18.57
N LEU A 122 -3.16 9.03 -19.40
CA LEU A 122 -4.45 8.48 -18.94
C LEU A 122 -4.26 7.18 -18.16
N SER A 123 -3.40 6.26 -18.64
CA SER A 123 -3.09 5.03 -17.92
C SER A 123 -2.48 5.30 -16.54
N THR A 124 -1.56 6.26 -16.46
CA THR A 124 -0.91 6.69 -15.22
C THR A 124 -1.91 7.31 -14.24
N ILE A 125 -2.78 8.21 -14.72
CA ILE A 125 -3.84 8.85 -13.91
C ILE A 125 -4.82 7.80 -13.39
N MET A 126 -5.26 6.87 -14.24
CA MET A 126 -6.17 5.79 -13.83
C MET A 126 -5.55 4.91 -12.74
N THR A 127 -4.26 4.60 -12.86
CA THR A 127 -3.52 3.82 -11.86
C THR A 127 -3.39 4.59 -10.54
N ALA A 128 -3.09 5.89 -10.58
CA ALA A 128 -3.03 6.74 -9.40
C ALA A 128 -4.41 6.86 -8.72
N PHE A 129 -5.48 7.01 -9.51
CA PHE A 129 -6.85 7.05 -9.01
C PHE A 129 -7.25 5.72 -8.37
N ALA A 130 -6.87 4.60 -8.98
CA ALA A 130 -7.09 3.27 -8.41
C ALA A 130 -6.40 3.08 -7.05
N ILE A 131 -5.17 3.57 -6.88
CA ILE A 131 -4.47 3.57 -5.58
C ILE A 131 -5.27 4.38 -4.56
N ALA A 132 -5.66 5.61 -4.92
CA ALA A 132 -6.41 6.50 -4.04
C ALA A 132 -7.75 5.88 -3.61
N ALA A 133 -8.50 5.30 -4.55
CA ALA A 133 -9.75 4.62 -4.28
C ALA A 133 -9.57 3.37 -3.39
N GLY A 134 -8.56 2.54 -3.66
CA GLY A 134 -8.24 1.36 -2.87
C GLY A 134 -7.93 1.72 -1.41
N LEU A 135 -7.13 2.75 -1.18
CA LEU A 135 -6.81 3.24 0.15
C LEU A 135 -8.03 3.84 0.87
N ALA A 136 -8.83 4.65 0.17
CA ALA A 136 -10.05 5.23 0.74
C ALA A 136 -11.01 4.13 1.22
N ILE A 137 -11.23 3.10 0.40
CA ILE A 137 -12.06 1.96 0.75
C ILE A 137 -11.44 1.15 1.89
N SER A 138 -10.11 0.92 1.89
CA SER A 138 -9.46 0.21 2.99
C SER A 138 -9.68 0.89 4.34
N ASN A 139 -9.65 2.22 4.39
CA ASN A 139 -9.87 3.00 5.61
C ASN A 139 -11.34 2.87 6.08
N VAL A 140 -12.30 2.93 5.17
CA VAL A 140 -13.72 2.73 5.50
C VAL A 140 -13.97 1.31 6.02
N LEU A 141 -13.45 0.28 5.34
CA LEU A 141 -13.57 -1.12 5.76
C LEU A 141 -12.90 -1.36 7.11
N ALA A 142 -11.70 -0.85 7.31
CA ALA A 142 -11.00 -0.94 8.58
C ALA A 142 -11.80 -0.27 9.70
N ARG A 143 -12.36 0.93 9.48
CA ARG A 143 -13.23 1.58 10.47
C ARG A 143 -14.44 0.73 10.79
N MET A 144 -15.11 0.15 9.78
CA MET A 144 -16.27 -0.72 10.01
C MET A 144 -15.92 -1.95 10.86
N VAL A 145 -14.82 -2.62 10.54
CA VAL A 145 -14.35 -3.83 11.25
C VAL A 145 -13.86 -3.50 12.66
N PHE A 146 -13.12 -2.41 12.83
CA PHE A 146 -12.46 -2.08 14.10
C PHE A 146 -13.28 -1.15 15.01
N SER A 147 -14.29 -0.46 14.52
CA SER A 147 -15.18 0.38 15.34
C SER A 147 -15.98 -0.46 16.36
N SER A 148 -16.38 -1.68 15.99
CA SER A 148 -17.03 -2.62 16.94
C SER A 148 -16.08 -3.06 18.06
N THR A 149 -14.78 -3.20 17.74
CA THR A 149 -13.74 -3.63 18.69
C THR A 149 -13.24 -2.47 19.58
N ILE A 150 -13.18 -1.25 19.06
CA ILE A 150 -12.76 -0.06 19.82
C ILE A 150 -13.80 0.35 20.88
N TYR A 151 -15.10 0.19 20.60
CA TYR A 151 -16.14 0.43 21.62
C TYR A 151 -15.98 -0.49 22.83
N SER A 152 -15.64 -1.77 22.62
CA SER A 152 -15.47 -2.74 23.72
C SER A 152 -14.17 -2.55 24.52
N ILE A 153 -13.08 -2.09 23.87
CA ILE A 153 -11.79 -1.81 24.54
C ILE A 153 -11.82 -0.46 25.30
N LEU A 154 -12.43 0.58 24.74
CA LEU A 154 -12.59 1.88 25.43
C LEU A 154 -13.59 1.79 26.59
N LYS A 155 -14.67 1.00 26.47
CA LYS A 155 -15.63 0.76 27.56
C LYS A 155 -15.00 0.01 28.74
N LYS A 156 -14.06 -0.92 28.50
CA LYS A 156 -13.32 -1.63 29.56
C LYS A 156 -12.36 -0.73 30.37
N ARG A 157 -12.00 0.46 29.87
CA ARG A 157 -11.07 1.38 30.55
C ARG A 157 -11.72 2.48 31.40
N LYS A 158 -13.05 2.64 31.39
CA LYS A 158 -13.77 3.64 32.21
C LYS A 158 -14.12 3.20 33.65
N ILE A 159 -13.59 2.08 34.14
CA ILE A 159 -13.87 1.57 35.51
C ILE A 159 -12.84 2.08 36.55
N PHE A 160 -11.74 2.73 36.15
CA PHE A 160 -10.65 3.17 37.05
C PHE A 160 -10.49 4.69 37.19
N GLN A 161 -11.59 5.45 37.17
CA GLN A 161 -11.57 6.84 37.63
C GLN A 161 -12.74 7.10 38.57
N LYS A 162 -12.66 6.51 39.77
CA LYS A 162 -13.35 7.06 40.93
C LYS A 162 -12.58 8.34 41.31
N PRO A 163 -13.23 9.50 41.43
CA PRO A 163 -12.57 10.68 41.94
C PRO A 163 -12.26 10.43 43.41
N ASP A 164 -10.98 10.38 43.77
CA ASP A 164 -10.60 10.43 45.17
C ASP A 164 -11.00 11.81 45.69
N LYS A 165 -12.03 11.79 46.54
CA LYS A 165 -12.35 12.84 47.48
C LYS A 165 -11.28 12.83 48.56
N LEU A 166 -10.64 13.97 48.82
CA LEU A 166 -10.45 14.63 50.12
C LEU A 166 -9.52 15.84 49.93
#